data_AF-A0A7U9T501-F1
#
_entry.id   AF-A0A7U9T501-F1
#
_cell.length_a   1.000
_cell.length_b   1.000
_cell.length_c   1.000
_cell.angle_alpha   90.00
_cell.angle_beta   90.00
_cell.angle_gamma   90.00
#
_symmetry.space_group_name_H-M   'P 1'
#
loop_
_entity.id
_entity.type
_entity.pdbx_description
1 polymer ?
#
loop_
_entity_poly.entity_id
_entity_poly.type
_entity_poly.pdbx_seq_one_letter_code
_entity_poly.pdbx_strand_id
1 'polypeptide(L)'
;MEEVTPVGFPNNRGMGSIICAVGTFGISEKSVHKQAAWEFVRQFILPEQQMVKDSDRYLRYGLPVYKPALLDMASHMTEKPFYIDSESGEKVYYDNTVTINGQDMVVEPATQQEAKKWLDFILSVDKRVNSAADSLLKIVNEEAAAYFNGQKSVEDVTKIIQSRMSIYVSENG
;
A
#
# COMPACT_ATOMS: atom_id res chain seq x y z
N MET A 1 -6.11 -12.74 21.44
CA MET A 1 -5.07 -12.59 20.41
C MET A 1 -3.90 -11.83 21.02
N GLU A 2 -2.67 -12.17 20.65
CA GLU A 2 -1.51 -11.37 21.03
C GLU A 2 -1.52 -10.02 20.31
N GLU A 3 -0.89 -9.01 20.92
CA GLU A 3 -0.78 -7.69 20.30
C GLU A 3 0.17 -7.75 19.10
N VAL A 4 -0.36 -7.47 17.92
CA VAL A 4 0.42 -7.37 16.68
C VAL A 4 0.79 -5.90 16.44
N THR A 5 2.07 -5.64 16.16
CA THR A 5 2.57 -4.32 15.77
C THR A 5 3.18 -4.37 14.38
N PRO A 6 2.72 -3.54 13.42
CA PRO A 6 3.31 -3.47 12.10
C PRO A 6 4.65 -2.72 12.12
N VAL A 7 5.75 -3.45 11.96
CA VAL A 7 7.13 -2.90 11.99
C VAL A 7 7.73 -2.68 10.59
N GLY A 8 7.13 -3.28 9.56
CA GLY A 8 7.57 -3.22 8.16
C GLY A 8 8.90 -3.91 7.89
N PHE A 9 9.64 -3.48 6.86
CA PHE A 9 10.90 -4.13 6.47
C PHE A 9 12.01 -3.94 7.51
N PRO A 10 12.84 -4.97 7.77
CA PRO A 10 13.98 -4.86 8.67
C PRO A 10 14.88 -3.68 8.31
N ASN A 11 15.15 -2.81 9.27
CA ASN A 11 16.10 -1.71 9.14
C ASN A 11 16.64 -1.28 10.50
N ASN A 12 17.74 -0.50 10.50
CA ASN A 12 18.40 -0.02 11.71
C ASN A 12 17.71 1.20 12.38
N ARG A 13 16.54 1.64 11.90
CA ARG A 13 15.84 2.84 12.37
C ARG A 13 14.46 2.56 12.99
N GLY A 14 14.04 1.30 13.12
CA GLY A 14 12.84 0.91 13.86
C GLY A 14 11.48 1.11 13.17
N MET A 15 11.41 1.80 12.01
CA MET A 15 10.17 1.93 11.22
C MET A 15 10.43 1.58 9.76
N GLY A 16 10.05 0.37 9.35
CA GLY A 16 10.24 -0.18 8.00
C GLY A 16 9.01 -0.17 7.12
N SER A 17 7.91 0.34 7.65
CA SER A 17 6.65 0.45 6.92
C SER A 17 6.79 1.45 5.79
N ILE A 18 6.10 1.17 4.69
CA ILE A 18 6.19 1.92 3.43
C ILE A 18 4.78 2.14 2.89
N ILE A 19 4.56 3.29 2.26
CA ILE A 19 3.38 3.52 1.42
C ILE A 19 3.78 3.27 -0.03
N CYS A 20 2.95 2.51 -0.75
CA CYS A 20 3.09 2.29 -2.18
C CYS A 20 1.93 2.98 -2.91
N ALA A 21 2.24 3.75 -3.94
CA ALA A 21 1.23 4.33 -4.81
C ALA A 21 0.80 3.27 -5.84
N VAL A 22 -0.47 2.85 -5.78
CA VAL A 22 -1.03 1.83 -6.69
C VAL A 22 -1.31 2.42 -8.09
N GLY A 23 -1.54 3.73 -8.18
CA GLY A 23 -1.67 4.46 -9.44
C GLY A 23 -0.97 5.82 -9.36
N THR A 24 -0.18 6.15 -10.38
CA THR A 24 0.46 7.45 -10.51
C THR A 24 0.21 8.03 -11.89
N PHE A 25 0.04 9.35 -11.96
CA PHE A 25 -0.08 10.09 -13.21
C PHE A 25 1.17 10.94 -13.42
N GLY A 26 1.76 10.87 -14.60
CA GLY A 26 2.87 11.71 -15.01
C GLY A 26 2.47 12.58 -16.20
N ILE A 27 2.85 13.85 -16.18
CA ILE A 27 2.72 14.76 -17.33
C ILE A 27 4.11 14.93 -17.93
N SER A 28 4.25 14.58 -19.21
CA SER A 28 5.53 14.75 -19.91
C SER A 28 5.97 16.21 -19.90
N GLU A 29 7.22 16.45 -19.49
CA GLU A 29 7.84 17.77 -19.55
C GLU A 29 7.86 18.34 -20.98
N LYS A 30 7.93 17.47 -22.00
CA LYS A 30 7.93 17.87 -23.41
C LYS A 30 6.54 18.18 -23.96
N SER A 31 5.48 17.95 -23.19
CA SER A 31 4.11 18.24 -23.64
C SER A 31 3.94 19.74 -23.86
N VAL A 32 3.36 20.11 -25.00
CA VAL A 32 2.91 21.47 -25.29
C VAL A 32 1.52 21.77 -24.67
N HIS A 33 0.84 20.75 -24.13
CA HIS A 33 -0.50 20.83 -23.55
C HIS A 33 -0.51 20.53 -22.03
N LYS A 34 0.50 20.98 -21.29
CA LYS A 34 0.66 20.67 -19.85
C LYS A 34 -0.57 21.04 -19.02
N GLN A 35 -1.16 22.20 -19.28
CA GLN A 35 -2.31 22.69 -18.54
C GLN A 35 -3.54 21.80 -18.76
N ALA A 36 -3.88 21.49 -20.01
CA ALA A 36 -4.99 20.60 -20.32
C ALA A 36 -4.76 19.17 -19.78
N ALA A 37 -3.53 18.66 -19.85
CA ALA A 37 -3.18 17.38 -19.24
C ALA A 37 -3.34 17.41 -17.71
N TRP A 38 -2.96 18.50 -17.04
CA TRP A 38 -3.17 18.69 -15.61
C TRP A 38 -4.67 18.75 -15.26
N GLU A 39 -5.46 19.49 -16.02
CA GLU A 39 -6.91 19.57 -15.82
C GLU A 39 -7.57 18.20 -15.94
N PHE A 40 -7.15 17.39 -16.92
CA PHE A 40 -7.61 16.02 -17.07
C PHE A 40 -7.19 15.13 -15.88
N VAL A 41 -5.91 15.10 -15.52
CA VAL A 41 -5.41 14.30 -14.38
C VAL A 41 -6.08 14.71 -13.08
N ARG A 42 -6.28 16.01 -12.88
CA ARG A 42 -6.91 16.56 -11.67
C ARG A 42 -8.28 15.92 -11.43
N GLN A 43 -9.06 15.64 -12.48
CA GLN A 43 -10.39 15.05 -12.35
C GLN A 43 -10.39 13.75 -11.53
N PHE A 44 -9.36 12.91 -11.65
CA PHE A 44 -9.26 11.63 -10.92
C PHE A 44 -8.90 11.76 -9.44
N ILE A 45 -8.35 12.90 -9.03
CA ILE A 45 -7.89 13.14 -7.65
C ILE A 45 -8.73 14.20 -6.93
N LEU A 46 -9.77 14.72 -7.58
CA LEU A 46 -10.70 15.67 -6.97
C LEU A 46 -11.37 15.07 -5.73
N PRO A 47 -11.67 15.88 -4.70
CA PRO A 47 -12.36 15.44 -3.50
C PRO A 47 -13.63 14.64 -3.82
N GLU A 48 -14.43 15.05 -4.80
CA GLU A 48 -15.70 14.42 -5.13
C GLU A 48 -15.52 13.01 -5.72
N GLN A 49 -14.40 12.73 -6.38
CA GLN A 49 -14.05 11.38 -6.82
C GLN A 49 -13.47 10.53 -5.69
N GLN A 50 -12.90 11.19 -4.67
CA GLN A 50 -12.29 10.53 -3.53
C GLN A 50 -13.26 10.31 -2.35
N MET A 51 -14.36 11.04 -2.25
CA MET A 51 -15.44 10.75 -1.31
C MET A 51 -16.27 9.57 -1.84
N VAL A 52 -16.64 8.64 -0.95
CA VAL A 52 -17.35 7.41 -1.35
C VAL A 52 -18.84 7.58 -1.11
N LYS A 53 -19.65 7.09 -2.04
CA LYS A 53 -21.10 6.94 -1.84
C LYS A 53 -21.36 5.65 -1.08
N ASP A 54 -22.48 5.57 -0.38
CA ASP A 54 -22.85 4.37 0.40
C ASP A 54 -22.83 3.08 -0.44
N SER A 55 -23.22 3.15 -1.71
CA SER A 55 -23.20 2.01 -2.65
C SER A 55 -21.80 1.46 -2.94
N ASP A 56 -20.76 2.30 -2.83
CA ASP A 56 -19.40 1.97 -3.26
C ASP A 56 -18.46 1.79 -2.05
N ARG A 57 -19.00 1.88 -0.83
CA ARG A 57 -18.27 2.02 0.44
C ARG A 57 -17.23 0.92 0.66
N TYR A 58 -17.54 -0.32 0.27
CA TYR A 58 -16.68 -1.49 0.46
C TYR A 58 -16.07 -2.02 -0.85
N LEU A 59 -16.28 -1.32 -1.97
CA LEU A 59 -15.74 -1.70 -3.29
C LEU A 59 -14.36 -1.09 -3.55
N ARG A 60 -13.83 -0.30 -2.61
CA ARG A 60 -12.56 0.39 -2.79
C ARG A 60 -11.36 -0.53 -2.58
N TYR A 61 -10.45 -0.47 -3.54
CA TYR A 61 -9.11 -1.02 -3.42
C TYR A 61 -8.11 0.10 -3.11
N GLY A 62 -7.41 0.00 -1.97
CA GLY A 62 -6.37 0.94 -1.56
C GLY A 62 -6.86 2.16 -0.73
N LEU A 63 -5.90 2.98 -0.32
CA LEU A 63 -6.12 4.16 0.53
C LEU A 63 -6.33 5.43 -0.32
N PRO A 64 -7.31 6.29 -0.01
CA PRO A 64 -7.45 7.59 -0.67
C PRO A 64 -6.28 8.51 -0.32
N VAL A 65 -5.87 9.35 -1.28
CA VAL A 65 -4.81 10.36 -1.07
C VAL A 65 -5.37 11.67 -0.51
N TYR A 66 -6.69 11.85 -0.54
CA TYR A 66 -7.38 12.97 0.08
C TYR A 66 -7.69 12.66 1.55
N LYS A 67 -7.08 13.42 2.47
CA LYS A 67 -7.13 13.15 3.92
C LYS A 67 -8.57 13.03 4.48
N PRO A 68 -9.54 13.90 4.14
CA PRO A 68 -10.91 13.73 4.63
C PRO A 68 -11.55 12.40 4.20
N ALA A 69 -11.29 11.93 2.97
CA ALA A 69 -11.77 10.62 2.54
C ALA A 69 -11.10 9.47 3.30
N LEU A 70 -9.83 9.61 3.70
CA LEU A 70 -9.15 8.64 4.55
C LEU A 70 -9.75 8.58 5.97
N LEU A 71 -10.06 9.75 6.55
CA LEU A 71 -10.71 9.83 7.86
C LEU A 71 -12.13 9.24 7.84
N ASP A 72 -12.87 9.53 6.77
CA ASP A 72 -14.20 8.95 6.54
C ASP A 72 -14.11 7.41 6.44
N MET A 73 -13.20 6.90 5.60
CA MET A 73 -12.93 5.46 5.47
C MET A 73 -12.61 4.80 6.82
N ALA A 74 -11.79 5.43 7.66
CA ALA A 74 -11.45 4.89 8.98
C ALA A 74 -12.67 4.82 9.92
N SER A 75 -13.60 5.77 9.83
CA SER A 75 -14.82 5.76 10.65
C SER A 75 -15.72 4.56 10.34
N HIS A 76 -15.80 4.16 9.06
CA HIS A 76 -16.60 3.03 8.58
C HIS A 76 -16.02 1.66 8.95
N MET A 77 -14.76 1.58 9.39
CA MET A 77 -14.17 0.33 9.88
C MET A 77 -14.91 -0.21 11.11
N THR A 78 -15.64 0.65 11.81
CA THR A 78 -16.41 0.31 13.02
C THR A 78 -17.84 -0.13 12.73
N GLU A 79 -18.24 -0.15 11.46
CA GLU A 79 -19.58 -0.52 11.03
C GLU A 79 -19.60 -1.92 10.41
N LYS A 80 -20.71 -2.64 10.60
CA LYS A 80 -20.95 -3.91 9.90
C LYS A 80 -21.10 -3.64 8.40
N PRO A 81 -20.42 -4.41 7.53
CA PRO A 81 -20.45 -4.13 6.11
C PRO A 81 -21.82 -4.43 5.51
N PHE A 82 -22.14 -3.70 4.44
CA PHE A 82 -23.41 -3.76 3.76
C PHE A 82 -23.25 -3.44 2.28
N TYR A 83 -24.24 -3.83 1.49
CA TYR A 83 -24.45 -3.30 0.14
C TYR A 83 -25.85 -2.71 0.02
N ILE A 84 -26.06 -1.90 -1.02
CA ILE A 84 -27.39 -1.44 -1.40
C ILE A 84 -27.88 -2.36 -2.52
N ASP A 85 -28.99 -3.04 -2.29
CA ASP A 85 -29.60 -3.91 -3.28
C ASP A 85 -30.07 -3.08 -4.48
N SER A 86 -29.65 -3.46 -5.68
CA SER A 86 -29.87 -2.64 -6.87
C SER A 86 -31.32 -2.63 -7.36
N GLU A 87 -32.12 -3.62 -6.97
CA GLU A 87 -33.53 -3.75 -7.39
C GLU A 87 -34.48 -3.06 -6.41
N SER A 88 -34.29 -3.29 -5.11
CA SER A 88 -35.13 -2.76 -4.04
C SER A 88 -34.63 -1.43 -3.45
N GLY A 89 -33.33 -1.13 -3.59
CA GLY A 89 -32.69 0.00 -2.92
C GLY A 89 -32.46 -0.21 -1.42
N GLU A 90 -32.72 -1.41 -0.89
CA GLU A 90 -32.57 -1.70 0.53
C GLU A 90 -31.11 -1.92 0.95
N LYS A 91 -30.82 -1.61 2.21
CA LYS A 91 -29.51 -1.82 2.81
C LYS A 91 -29.40 -3.23 3.37
N VAL A 92 -28.57 -4.08 2.76
CA VAL A 92 -28.40 -5.48 3.16
C VAL A 92 -27.04 -5.67 3.82
N TYR A 93 -27.05 -6.06 5.10
CA TYR A 93 -25.85 -6.35 5.88
C TYR A 93 -25.34 -7.76 5.62
N TYR A 94 -24.03 -7.94 5.65
CA TYR A 94 -23.39 -9.25 5.50
C TYR A 94 -22.23 -9.42 6.48
N ASP A 95 -21.81 -10.66 6.69
CA ASP A 95 -20.59 -10.97 7.41
C ASP A 95 -19.43 -11.01 6.42
N ASN A 96 -18.41 -10.19 6.67
CA ASN A 96 -17.17 -10.27 5.90
C ASN A 96 -16.36 -11.45 6.43
N THR A 97 -15.93 -12.37 5.57
CA THR A 97 -15.16 -13.54 5.98
C THR A 97 -13.78 -13.55 5.36
N VAL A 98 -12.80 -14.04 6.12
CA VAL A 98 -11.44 -14.28 5.65
C VAL A 98 -11.07 -15.72 5.87
N THR A 99 -10.49 -16.36 4.86
CA THR A 99 -9.96 -17.72 4.97
C THR A 99 -8.50 -17.65 5.44
N ILE A 100 -8.24 -18.15 6.65
CA ILE A 100 -6.89 -18.27 7.21
C ILE A 100 -6.63 -19.74 7.51
N ASN A 101 -5.55 -20.30 6.96
CA ASN A 101 -5.18 -21.72 7.12
C ASN A 101 -6.31 -22.70 6.76
N GLY A 102 -7.13 -22.35 5.76
CA GLY A 102 -8.27 -23.17 5.32
C GLY A 102 -9.51 -23.10 6.23
N GLN A 103 -9.53 -22.20 7.20
CA GLN A 103 -10.70 -21.93 8.04
C GLN A 103 -11.27 -20.54 7.72
N ASP A 104 -12.57 -20.49 7.51
CA ASP A 104 -13.29 -19.23 7.32
C ASP A 104 -13.59 -18.61 8.69
N MET A 105 -13.16 -17.37 8.88
CA MET A 105 -13.44 -16.59 10.07
C MET A 105 -14.19 -15.32 9.69
N VAL A 106 -15.23 -14.98 10.46
CA VAL A 106 -15.90 -13.69 10.35
C VAL A 106 -14.97 -12.60 10.87
N VAL A 107 -14.82 -11.54 10.08
CA VAL A 107 -14.10 -10.33 10.44
C VAL A 107 -15.09 -9.39 11.10
N GLU A 108 -15.00 -9.29 12.43
CA GLU A 108 -15.81 -8.35 13.20
C GLU A 108 -15.44 -6.90 12.88
N PRO A 109 -16.41 -5.95 12.95
CA PRO A 109 -16.11 -4.53 12.87
C PRO A 109 -15.07 -4.12 13.92
N ALA A 110 -14.18 -3.21 13.55
CA ALA A 110 -13.17 -2.71 14.46
C ALA A 110 -13.81 -1.89 15.59
N THR A 111 -13.19 -1.90 16.77
CA THR A 111 -13.49 -0.89 17.77
C THR A 111 -12.97 0.48 17.32
N GLN A 112 -13.50 1.57 17.91
CA GLN A 112 -13.01 2.93 17.67
C GLN A 112 -11.51 3.08 17.99
N GLN A 113 -11.03 2.36 18.99
CA GLN A 113 -9.61 2.38 19.36
C GLN A 113 -8.74 1.68 18.32
N GLU A 114 -9.19 0.54 17.78
CA GLU A 114 -8.47 -0.18 16.72
C GLU A 114 -8.46 0.62 15.41
N ALA A 115 -9.60 1.17 15.01
CA ALA A 115 -9.69 2.03 13.82
C ALA A 115 -8.74 3.23 13.93
N LYS A 116 -8.71 3.89 15.11
CA LYS A 116 -7.77 4.97 15.39
C LYS A 116 -6.31 4.51 15.37
N LYS A 117 -5.97 3.37 15.98
CA LYS A 117 -4.62 2.80 16.00
C LYS A 117 -4.10 2.58 14.57
N TRP A 118 -4.92 2.01 13.70
CA TRP A 118 -4.57 1.79 12.29
C TRP A 118 -4.44 3.09 11.50
N LEU A 119 -5.36 4.04 11.70
CA LEU A 119 -5.28 5.35 11.06
C LEU A 119 -4.01 6.11 11.47
N ASP A 120 -3.69 6.16 12.77
CA ASP A 120 -2.49 6.80 13.29
C ASP A 120 -1.23 6.15 12.70
N PHE A 121 -1.21 4.82 12.60
CA PHE A 121 -0.12 4.09 11.97
C PHE A 121 0.04 4.46 10.49
N ILE A 122 -1.03 4.46 9.70
CA ILE A 122 -1.00 4.85 8.28
C ILE A 122 -0.43 6.28 8.14
N LEU A 123 -0.87 7.21 9.00
CA LEU A 123 -0.42 8.59 8.99
C LEU A 123 1.02 8.77 9.50
N SER A 124 1.57 7.82 10.25
CA SER A 124 2.97 7.86 10.72
C SER A 124 3.98 7.36 9.70
N VAL A 125 3.56 6.68 8.63
CA VAL A 125 4.48 6.17 7.61
C VAL A 125 5.01 7.32 6.74
N ASP A 126 6.32 7.50 6.74
CA ASP A 126 7.02 8.59 6.03
C ASP A 126 7.88 8.11 4.84
N LYS A 127 7.94 6.79 4.61
CA LYS A 127 8.71 6.18 3.53
C LYS A 127 7.82 5.74 2.38
N ARG A 128 8.31 5.95 1.15
CA ARG A 128 7.70 5.46 -0.08
C ARG A 128 8.61 4.45 -0.79
N VAL A 129 8.03 3.47 -1.46
CA VAL A 129 8.79 2.60 -2.38
C VAL A 129 9.20 3.43 -3.59
N ASN A 130 10.46 3.33 -3.97
CA ASN A 130 10.94 3.86 -5.25
C ASN A 130 11.07 2.71 -6.25
N SER A 131 10.73 2.96 -7.52
CA SER A 131 10.83 2.01 -8.65
C SER A 131 12.24 1.45 -8.86
N ALA A 132 13.27 2.13 -8.36
CA ALA A 132 14.64 1.62 -8.29
C ALA A 132 14.78 0.30 -7.48
N ALA A 133 13.77 -0.06 -6.68
CA ALA A 133 13.74 -1.31 -5.93
C ALA A 133 13.81 -2.54 -6.84
N ASP A 134 13.21 -2.53 -8.03
CA ASP A 134 13.12 -3.75 -8.86
C ASP A 134 14.49 -4.17 -9.42
N SER A 135 15.26 -3.22 -9.95
CA SER A 135 16.62 -3.48 -10.45
C SER A 135 17.58 -3.87 -9.34
N LEU A 136 17.45 -3.25 -8.16
CA LEU A 136 18.25 -3.59 -6.98
C LEU A 136 17.88 -4.96 -6.41
N LEU A 137 16.58 -5.31 -6.35
CA LEU A 137 16.08 -6.62 -5.94
C LEU A 137 16.54 -7.72 -6.89
N LYS A 138 16.60 -7.44 -8.19
CA LYS A 138 17.16 -8.37 -9.17
C LYS A 138 18.62 -8.72 -8.84
N ILE A 139 19.46 -7.72 -8.53
CA ILE A 139 20.85 -7.93 -8.11
C ILE A 139 20.90 -8.83 -6.85
N VAL A 140 20.04 -8.58 -5.87
CA VAL A 140 19.97 -9.43 -4.66
C VAL A 140 19.63 -10.88 -5.01
N ASN A 141 18.59 -11.09 -5.81
CA ASN A 141 18.11 -12.42 -6.15
C ASN A 141 19.15 -13.23 -6.96
N GLU A 142 19.83 -12.58 -7.90
CA GLU A 142 20.88 -13.21 -8.72
C GLU A 142 22.05 -13.71 -7.86
N GLU A 143 22.51 -12.91 -6.90
CA GLU A 143 23.67 -13.27 -6.07
C GLU A 143 23.30 -14.18 -4.89
N ALA A 144 22.10 -14.03 -4.32
CA ALA A 144 21.63 -14.82 -3.19
C ALA A 144 21.50 -16.31 -3.52
N ALA A 145 21.20 -16.65 -4.78
CA ALA A 145 21.12 -18.04 -5.24
C ALA A 145 22.41 -18.84 -4.95
N ALA A 146 23.59 -18.21 -5.09
CA ALA A 146 24.86 -18.87 -4.82
C ALA A 146 25.04 -19.23 -3.33
N TYR A 147 24.51 -18.42 -2.41
CA TYR A 147 24.51 -18.74 -0.98
C TYR A 147 23.55 -19.89 -0.67
N PHE A 148 22.30 -19.82 -1.16
CA PHE A 148 21.30 -20.86 -0.90
C PHE A 148 21.66 -22.22 -1.52
N ASN A 149 22.47 -22.22 -2.59
CA ASN A 149 23.03 -23.43 -3.19
C ASN A 149 24.35 -23.89 -2.52
N GLY A 150 24.79 -23.24 -1.44
CA GLY A 150 26.02 -23.59 -0.71
C GLY A 150 27.33 -23.30 -1.45
N GLN A 151 27.29 -22.49 -2.51
CA GLN A 151 28.45 -22.21 -3.37
C GLN A 151 29.35 -21.08 -2.83
N LYS A 152 28.77 -20.14 -2.07
CA LYS A 152 29.47 -18.98 -1.51
C LYS A 152 29.03 -18.73 -0.08
N SER A 153 29.90 -18.12 0.73
CA SER A 153 29.56 -17.63 2.06
C SER A 153 28.58 -16.44 1.96
N VAL A 154 27.85 -16.16 3.05
CA VAL A 154 26.96 -14.99 3.10
C VAL A 154 27.78 -13.69 3.01
N GLU A 155 28.99 -13.69 3.56
CA GLU A 155 29.92 -12.56 3.51
C GLU A 155 30.39 -12.27 2.07
N ASP A 156 30.66 -13.31 1.27
CA ASP A 156 31.10 -13.12 -0.11
C ASP A 156 29.95 -12.67 -1.01
N VAL A 157 28.76 -13.25 -0.84
CA VAL A 157 27.55 -12.85 -1.58
C VAL A 157 27.18 -11.40 -1.26
N THR A 158 27.19 -11.00 0.01
CA THR A 158 26.85 -9.63 0.41
C THR A 158 27.84 -8.59 -0.12
N LYS A 159 29.14 -8.89 -0.14
CA LYS A 159 30.15 -8.01 -0.79
C LYS A 159 29.87 -7.78 -2.27
N ILE A 160 29.50 -8.84 -3.00
CA ILE A 160 29.19 -8.73 -4.44
C ILE A 160 27.92 -7.89 -4.64
N ILE A 161 26.86 -8.16 -3.86
CA ILE A 161 25.63 -7.36 -3.90
C ILE A 161 25.94 -5.89 -3.66
N GLN A 162 26.66 -5.56 -2.59
CA GLN A 162 27.01 -4.19 -2.23
C GLN A 162 27.79 -3.47 -3.36
N SER A 163 28.74 -4.17 -3.98
CA SER A 163 29.52 -3.66 -5.11
C SER A 163 28.63 -3.35 -6.32
N ARG A 164 27.81 -4.32 -6.74
CA ARG A 164 26.90 -4.18 -7.89
C ARG A 164 25.86 -3.07 -7.68
N MET A 165 25.32 -2.96 -6.47
CA MET A 165 24.39 -1.88 -6.13
C MET A 165 25.05 -0.51 -6.16
N SER A 166 26.28 -0.38 -5.67
CA SER A 166 27.01 0.89 -5.66
C SER A 166 27.30 1.40 -7.07
N ILE A 167 27.64 0.50 -8.00
CA ILE A 167 27.80 0.81 -9.42
C ILE A 167 26.48 1.29 -10.01
N TYR A 168 25.40 0.53 -9.82
CA TYR A 168 24.07 0.87 -10.34
C TYR A 168 23.60 2.26 -9.88
N VAL A 169 23.77 2.59 -8.61
CA VAL A 169 23.40 3.91 -8.05
C VAL A 169 24.28 5.01 -8.63
N SER A 170 25.58 4.76 -8.85
CA SER A 170 26.49 5.76 -9.42
C SER A 170 26.16 6.05 -10.89
N GLU A 171 25.68 5.07 -11.64
CA GLU A 171 25.36 5.21 -13.07
C GLU A 171 23.96 5.79 -13.32
N ASN A 172 23.04 5.66 -12.35
CA ASN A 172 21.63 6.04 -12.48
C ASN A 172 21.17 7.10 -11.45
N GLY A 173 22.13 7.73 -10.75
CA GLY A 173 21.91 8.73 -9.70
C GLY A 173 21.84 10.16 -10.19
#